data_AF-A0A0F9N128-F1
#
_entry.id   AF-A0A0F9N128-F1
#
_cell.length_a   1.000
_cell.length_b   1.000
_cell.length_c   1.000
_cell.angle_alpha   90.00
_cell.angle_beta   90.00
_cell.angle_gamma   90.00
#
_symmetry.space_group_name_H-M   'P 1'
#
loop_
_entity.id
_entity.type
_entity.pdbx_description
1 polymer ?
#
loop_
_entity_poly.entity_id
_entity_poly.type
_entity_poly.pdbx_seq_one_letter_code
_entity_poly.pdbx_strand_id
1 'polypeptide(L)'
;MCKLYEIPEELQDIMLESVAMGTMRDALVKRPFGFKKAKQCAIAQQQLKGRFWREVHVLYPELKGKTLIFGGDFVKIEQEAKDA
;
A
#
# COMPACT_ATOMS: atom_id res chain seq x y z
N MET A 1 11.21 -2.17 20.50
CA MET A 1 10.87 -0.81 20.03
C MET A 1 10.74 -0.87 18.51
N CYS A 2 9.53 -0.72 17.96
CA CYS A 2 9.35 -0.66 16.51
C CYS A 2 9.75 0.74 16.02
N LYS A 3 10.76 0.83 15.15
CA LYS A 3 11.16 2.09 14.53
C LYS A 3 10.08 2.51 13.53
N LEU A 4 9.65 3.77 13.64
CA LEU A 4 8.71 4.40 12.71
C LEU A 4 9.52 5.17 11.66
N TYR A 5 9.14 5.02 10.41
CA TYR A 5 9.75 5.68 9.27
C TYR A 5 8.73 6.63 8.68
N GLU A 6 8.97 7.93 8.81
CA GLU A 6 8.09 8.96 8.25
C GLU A 6 8.10 8.89 6.73
N ILE A 7 6.94 9.06 6.11
CA ILE A 7 6.78 8.96 4.66
C ILE A 7 6.52 10.37 4.12
N PRO A 8 7.21 10.80 3.04
CA PRO A 8 6.89 12.06 2.37
C PRO A 8 5.43 12.11 1.90
N GLU A 9 4.80 13.29 1.96
CA GLU A 9 3.40 13.51 1.58
C GLU A 9 3.08 12.96 0.18
N GLU A 10 3.98 13.16 -0.78
CA GLU A 10 3.86 12.63 -2.15
C GLU A 10 3.69 11.10 -2.21
N LEU A 11 4.37 10.36 -1.32
CA LEU A 11 4.22 8.91 -1.23
C LEU A 11 2.96 8.51 -0.45
N GLN A 12 2.57 9.31 0.54
CA GLN A 12 1.29 9.12 1.22
C GLN A 12 0.13 9.22 0.23
N ASP A 13 0.15 10.23 -0.64
CA ASP A 13 -0.86 10.43 -1.69
C ASP A 13 -0.98 9.23 -2.62
N ILE A 14 0.15 8.63 -3.04
CA ILE A 14 0.15 7.39 -3.85
C ILE A 14 -0.55 6.25 -3.13
N MET A 15 -0.30 6.08 -1.83
CA MET A 15 -0.93 5.01 -1.06
C MET A 15 -2.41 5.29 -0.80
N LEU A 16 -2.79 6.55 -0.55
CA LEU A 16 -4.18 6.97 -0.41
C LEU A 16 -4.96 6.75 -1.71
N GLU A 17 -4.38 7.09 -2.86
CA GLU A 17 -4.96 6.81 -4.16
C GLU A 17 -5.12 5.30 -4.38
N SER A 18 -4.14 4.49 -3.97
CA SER A 18 -4.24 3.03 -4.02
C SER A 18 -5.40 2.48 -3.18
N VAL A 19 -5.60 3.02 -1.98
CA VAL A 19 -6.72 2.66 -1.11
C VAL A 19 -8.04 3.03 -1.76
N ALA A 20 -8.16 4.25 -2.29
CA ALA A 20 -9.35 4.71 -3.01
C ALA A 20 -9.69 3.81 -4.21
N MET A 21 -8.69 3.39 -5.00
CA MET A 21 -8.89 2.42 -6.09
C MET A 21 -9.39 1.07 -5.58
N GLY A 22 -8.90 0.61 -4.44
CA GLY A 22 -9.42 -0.59 -3.76
C GLY A 22 -10.89 -0.46 -3.35
N THR A 23 -11.26 0.66 -2.74
CA THR A 23 -12.66 0.94 -2.36
C THR A 23 -13.57 1.01 -3.58
N MET A 24 -13.13 1.68 -4.66
CA MET A 24 -13.87 1.74 -5.91
C MET A 24 -14.06 0.35 -6.53
N ARG A 25 -12.99 -0.48 -6.54
CA ARG A 25 -13.09 -1.87 -6.99
C ARG A 25 -14.18 -2.61 -6.22
N ASP A 26 -14.17 -2.55 -4.90
CA ASP A 26 -15.11 -3.28 -4.05
C ASP A 26 -16.56 -2.82 -4.25
N ALA A 27 -16.76 -1.53 -4.50
CA ALA A 27 -18.06 -0.99 -4.89
C ALA A 27 -18.51 -1.46 -6.28
N LEU A 28 -17.59 -1.54 -7.24
CA LEU A 28 -17.87 -1.92 -8.63
C LEU A 28 -18.15 -3.41 -8.79
N VAL A 29 -17.50 -4.28 -8.00
CA VAL A 29 -17.76 -5.73 -8.02
C VAL A 29 -19.21 -6.06 -7.66
N LYS A 30 -19.84 -5.24 -6.81
CA LYS A 30 -21.23 -5.42 -6.37
C LYS A 30 -22.27 -4.92 -7.38
N ARG A 31 -21.84 -4.24 -8.46
CA ARG A 31 -22.74 -3.66 -9.47
C ARG A 31 -22.85 -4.55 -10.71
N PRO A 32 -24.04 -4.66 -11.33
CA PRO A 32 -24.18 -5.34 -12.61
C PRO A 32 -23.30 -4.67 -13.67
N PHE A 33 -22.62 -5.49 -14.48
CA PHE A 33 -21.65 -5.06 -15.51
C PHE A 33 -20.44 -4.24 -15.00
N GLY A 34 -20.22 -4.18 -13.67
CA GLY A 34 -19.10 -3.44 -13.07
C GLY A 34 -17.74 -4.13 -13.20
N PHE A 35 -17.70 -5.39 -13.63
CA PHE A 35 -16.50 -6.23 -13.63
C PHE A 35 -15.31 -5.63 -14.39
N LYS A 36 -15.53 -5.06 -15.58
CA LYS A 36 -14.46 -4.45 -16.38
C LYS A 36 -13.79 -3.29 -15.63
N LYS A 37 -14.59 -2.42 -15.02
CA LYS A 37 -14.09 -1.27 -14.24
C LYS A 37 -13.44 -1.73 -12.94
N ALA A 38 -14.02 -2.72 -12.26
CA ALA A 38 -13.41 -3.32 -11.07
C ALA A 38 -12.01 -3.89 -11.37
N LYS A 39 -11.85 -4.57 -12.51
CA LYS A 39 -10.54 -5.07 -12.97
C LYS A 39 -9.55 -3.93 -13.21
N GLN A 40 -9.98 -2.82 -13.82
CA GLN A 40 -9.13 -1.64 -14.02
C GLN A 40 -8.68 -1.04 -12.69
N CYS A 41 -9.59 -0.88 -11.73
CA CYS A 41 -9.27 -0.41 -10.38
C CYS A 41 -8.30 -1.35 -9.66
N ALA A 42 -8.46 -2.67 -9.79
CA ALA A 42 -7.54 -3.64 -9.20
C ALA A 42 -6.11 -3.53 -9.77
N ILE A 43 -5.99 -3.35 -11.10
CA ILE A 43 -4.69 -3.16 -11.76
C ILE A 43 -4.04 -1.84 -11.30
N ALA A 44 -4.80 -0.75 -11.29
CA ALA A 44 -4.32 0.57 -10.83
C ALA A 44 -3.86 0.51 -9.37
N GLN A 45 -4.67 -0.12 -8.50
CA GLN A 45 -4.31 -0.34 -7.10
C GLN A 45 -2.97 -1.07 -6.96
N GLN A 46 -2.76 -2.15 -7.71
CA GLN A 46 -1.52 -2.93 -7.67
C GLN A 46 -0.31 -2.14 -8.17
N GLN A 47 -0.47 -1.36 -9.24
CA GLN A 47 0.59 -0.49 -9.77
C GLN A 47 0.99 0.60 -8.76
N LEU A 48 0.01 1.26 -8.14
CA LEU A 48 0.25 2.28 -7.13
C LEU A 48 0.95 1.71 -5.89
N LYS A 49 0.53 0.54 -5.39
CA LYS A 49 1.25 -0.15 -4.28
C LYS A 49 2.67 -0.49 -4.68
N GLY A 50 2.87 -1.02 -5.88
CA GLY A 50 4.20 -1.37 -6.38
C GLY A 50 5.12 -0.14 -6.49
N ARG A 51 4.58 1.00 -6.93
CA ARG A 51 5.30 2.28 -6.96
C ARG A 51 5.64 2.75 -5.55
N PHE A 52 4.65 2.81 -4.66
CA PHE A 52 4.85 3.21 -3.26
C PHE A 52 6.00 2.44 -2.59
N TRP A 53 5.94 1.10 -2.62
CA TRP A 53 6.96 0.28 -1.96
C TRP A 53 8.33 0.39 -2.62
N ARG A 54 8.38 0.65 -3.93
CA ARG A 54 9.65 0.90 -4.60
C ARG A 54 10.30 2.19 -4.09
N GLU A 55 9.53 3.28 -4.02
CA GLU A 55 10.03 4.57 -3.52
C GLU A 55 10.41 4.48 -2.03
N VAL A 56 9.60 3.79 -1.21
CA VAL A 56 9.94 3.54 0.21
C VAL A 56 11.26 2.78 0.34
N HIS A 57 11.53 1.78 -0.50
CA HIS A 57 12.81 1.07 -0.48
C HIS A 57 13.98 1.90 -1.02
N VAL A 58 13.72 2.92 -1.84
CA VAL A 58 14.76 3.87 -2.27
C VAL A 58 15.10 4.83 -1.12
N LEU A 59 14.09 5.32 -0.41
CA LEU A 59 14.26 6.20 0.75
C LEU A 59 14.86 5.48 1.96
N TYR A 60 14.44 4.25 2.20
CA TYR A 60 14.85 3.42 3.33
C TYR A 60 15.30 2.03 2.84
N PRO A 61 16.51 1.93 2.27
CA PRO A 61 17.05 0.65 1.77
C PRO A 61 17.10 -0.45 2.84
N GLU A 62 17.25 -0.09 4.11
CA GLU A 62 17.28 -1.01 5.26
C GLU A 62 15.95 -1.71 5.52
N LEU A 63 14.87 -1.27 4.88
CA LEU A 63 13.55 -1.89 4.96
C LEU A 63 13.35 -3.02 3.94
N LYS A 64 14.24 -3.12 2.94
CA LYS A 64 14.14 -4.13 1.88
C LYS A 64 14.18 -5.55 2.46
N GLY A 65 13.24 -6.38 2.06
CA GLY A 65 13.14 -7.78 2.50
C GLY A 65 12.50 -7.98 3.87
N LYS A 66 12.02 -6.90 4.51
CA LYS A 66 11.23 -6.99 5.74
C LYS A 66 9.75 -6.90 5.43
N THR A 67 8.92 -7.44 6.33
CA THR A 67 7.48 -7.23 6.28
C THR A 67 7.16 -5.85 6.83
N LEU A 68 6.52 -5.01 6.01
CA LEU A 68 6.26 -3.60 6.32
C LEU A 68 4.76 -3.35 6.43
N ILE A 69 4.36 -2.57 7.43
CA ILE A 69 3.00 -2.09 7.64
C ILE A 69 2.97 -0.59 7.44
N PHE A 70 2.02 -0.14 6.63
CA PHE A 70 1.71 1.28 6.46
C PHE A 70 0.67 1.72 7.50
N GLY A 71 0.98 2.77 8.25
CA GLY A 71 0.15 3.34 9.32
C GLY A 71 -0.58 4.64 8.93
N GLY A 72 -0.46 5.10 7.68
CA GLY A 72 -1.00 6.38 7.21
C GLY A 72 0.12 7.40 6.93
N ASP A 73 0.76 7.88 7.99
CA ASP A 73 1.86 8.83 7.96
C ASP A 73 3.24 8.17 8.08
N PHE A 74 3.29 6.93 8.59
CA PHE A 74 4.52 6.17 8.77
C PHE A 74 4.47 4.76 8.20
N VAL A 75 5.64 4.20 7.95
CA VAL A 75 5.86 2.77 7.75
C VAL A 75 6.59 2.19 8.96
N LYS A 76 6.16 1.00 9.41
CA LYS A 76 6.82 0.24 10.48
C LYS A 76 7.13 -1.17 10.01
N ILE A 77 8.16 -1.78 10.58
CA ILE A 77 8.44 -3.20 10.38
C ILE A 77 7.45 -4.00 11.23
N GLU A 78 6.75 -4.95 10.62
CA GLU A 78 6.02 -5.98 11.33
C GLU A 78 7.05 -6.92 11.97
N GLN A 79 7.32 -6.72 13.25
CA GLN A 79 8.10 -7.70 14.01
C GLN A 79 7.28 -8.98 14.04
N GLU A 80 7.75 -10.05 13.37
CA GLU A 80 7.19 -11.38 13.56
C GLU A 80 7.25 -11.70 15.06
N ALA A 81 6.07 -11.86 15.66
CA ALA A 81 5.90 -12.64 16.86
C ALA A 81 6.21 -14.10 16.51
N LYS A 82 7.48 -14.51 16.64
CA LYS A 82 7.90 -15.91 16.64
C LYS A 82 9.02 -16.11 17.65
N ASP A 83 8.64 -16.05 18.92
CA ASP A 83 9.29 -16.74 20.03
C ASP A 83 8.18 -17.06 21.06
N ALA A 84 7.41 -18.12 20.77
CA ALA A 84 6.54 -18.82 21.73
C ALA A 84 6.28 -20.24 21.26
#